data_AF-A0A6G3SJ74-F1
#
_entry.id   AF-A0A6G3SJ74-F1
#
_cell.length_a   1.000
_cell.length_b   1.000
_cell.length_c   1.000
_cell.angle_alpha   90.00
_cell.angle_beta   90.00
_cell.angle_gamma   90.00
#
_symmetry.space_group_name_H-M   'P 1'
#
loop_
_entity.id
_entity.type
_entity.pdbx_description
1 polymer ?
#
loop_
_entity_poly.entity_id
_entity_poly.type
_entity_poly.pdbx_seq_one_letter_code
_entity_poly.pdbx_strand_id
1 'polypeptide(L)' 'MSPQSPSAPLRLLVLGGTGFVSGAVAAEAVARGHDVTCVARGTGGGPPAGARLVRAD' A
#
# COMPACT_ATOMS: atom_id res chain seq x y z
N MET A 1 -21.93 16.30 -1.79
CA MET A 1 -20.86 15.36 -2.17
C MET A 1 -21.32 13.98 -1.74
N SER A 2 -21.98 13.25 -2.63
CA SER A 2 -22.57 11.95 -2.28
C SER A 2 -21.45 10.96 -1.93
N PRO A 3 -21.58 10.17 -0.86
CA PRO A 3 -20.61 9.11 -0.57
C PRO A 3 -20.63 8.11 -1.73
N GLN A 4 -19.46 7.81 -2.31
CA GLN A 4 -19.35 6.67 -3.21
C GLN A 4 -19.59 5.40 -2.40
N SER A 5 -20.41 4.48 -2.92
CA SER A 5 -20.57 3.12 -2.39
C SER A 5 -19.19 2.52 -2.12
N PRO A 6 -19.02 1.69 -1.07
CA PRO A 6 -17.75 1.03 -0.82
C PRO A 6 -17.35 0.26 -2.07
N SER A 7 -16.29 0.74 -2.73
CA SER A 7 -15.75 0.06 -3.90
C SER A 7 -15.26 -1.32 -3.47
N ALA A 8 -15.53 -2.33 -4.30
CA ALA A 8 -14.97 -3.66 -4.09
C ALA A 8 -13.44 -3.60 -3.92
N PRO A 9 -12.84 -4.52 -3.15
CA PRO A 9 -11.41 -4.52 -2.91
C PRO A 9 -10.61 -4.55 -4.22
N LEU A 10 -9.60 -3.69 -4.32
CA LEU A 10 -8.75 -3.52 -5.49
C LEU A 10 -7.36 -4.14 -5.28
N ARG A 11 -6.61 -4.25 -6.37
CA ARG A 11 -5.19 -4.58 -6.36
C ARG A 11 -4.38 -3.31 -6.59
N LEU A 12 -3.62 -2.89 -5.60
CA LEU A 12 -2.91 -1.62 -5.58
C LEU A 12 -1.40 -1.84 -5.55
N LEU A 13 -0.69 -1.11 -6.40
CA LEU A 13 0.77 -1.07 -6.40
C LEU A 13 1.23 0.30 -5.89
N VAL A 14 2.07 0.29 -4.86
CA VAL A 14 2.58 1.50 -4.20
C VAL A 14 4.09 1.58 -4.38
N LEU A 15 4.55 2.56 -5.16
CA LEU A 15 5.97 2.84 -5.32
C LEU A 15 6.50 3.56 -4.07
N GLY A 16 7.65 3.10 -3.59
CA GLY A 16 8.27 3.60 -2.37
C GLY A 16 7.43 3.33 -1.12
N GLY A 17 6.59 2.29 -1.09
CA GLY A 17 5.68 1.97 0.02
C GLY A 17 6.31 1.72 1.40
N THR A 18 7.64 1.82 1.52
CA THR A 18 8.39 1.81 2.79
C THR A 18 8.76 3.22 3.28
N GLY A 19 8.36 4.27 2.58
CA GLY A 19 8.54 5.66 2.99
C GLY A 19 7.42 6.15 3.92
N PHE A 20 7.57 7.34 4.49
CA PHE A 20 6.62 7.87 5.48
C PHE A 20 5.18 8.00 4.93
N VAL A 21 4.98 8.79 3.87
CA VAL A 21 3.65 9.05 3.30
C VAL A 21 3.10 7.82 2.57
N SER A 22 3.90 7.25 1.68
CA SER A 22 3.53 6.08 0.88
C SER A 22 3.26 4.85 1.75
N GLY A 23 3.99 4.68 2.85
CA GLY A 23 3.72 3.63 3.84
C GLY A 23 2.39 3.83 4.57
N ALA A 24 2.06 5.07 4.95
CA ALA A 24 0.75 5.38 5.54
C ALA A 24 -0.40 5.10 4.57
N VAL A 25 -0.24 5.46 3.29
CA VAL A 25 -1.22 5.15 2.24
C VAL A 25 -1.39 3.65 2.04
N ALA A 26 -0.28 2.89 1.99
CA ALA A 26 -0.32 1.44 1.85
C ALA A 26 -1.00 0.76 3.07
N ALA A 27 -0.73 1.25 4.29
CA ALA A 27 -1.38 0.75 5.49
C ALA A 27 -2.89 0.98 5.47
N GLU A 28 -3.34 2.17 5.08
CA GLU A 28 -4.76 2.50 4.97
C GLU A 28 -5.45 1.66 3.88
N ALA A 29 -4.78 1.44 2.75
CA ALA A 29 -5.29 0.60 1.68
C ALA A 29 -5.48 -0.86 2.14
N VAL A 30 -4.52 -1.41 2.88
CA VAL A 30 -4.66 -2.75 3.50
C VAL A 30 -5.81 -2.77 4.50
N ALA A 31 -5.95 -1.74 5.35
CA ALA A 31 -7.03 -1.65 6.33
C ALA A 31 -8.42 -1.62 5.68
N ARG A 32 -8.52 -1.10 4.44
CA ARG A 32 -9.74 -1.13 3.61
C ARG A 32 -9.97 -2.45 2.88
N GLY A 33 -9.10 -3.44 3.07
CA GLY A 33 -9.20 -4.77 2.46
C GLY A 33 -8.67 -4.86 1.04
N HIS A 34 -7.87 -3.89 0.58
CA HIS A 34 -7.22 -3.97 -0.73
C HIS A 34 -6.01 -4.92 -0.69
N ASP A 35 -5.73 -5.58 -1.82
CA ASP A 35 -4.50 -6.34 -2.05
C ASP A 35 -3.38 -5.36 -2.44
N VAL A 36 -2.41 -5.16 -1.55
CA VAL A 36 -1.39 -4.12 -1.71
C VAL A 36 -0.02 -4.72 -1.95
N THR A 37 0.64 -4.31 -3.03
CA THR A 37 2.05 -4.56 -3.30
C THR A 37 2.85 -3.27 -3.22
N CYS A 38 3.85 -3.22 -2.35
CA CYS A 38 4.82 -2.13 -2.27
C CYS A 38 6.06 -2.48 -3.09
N VAL A 39 6.48 -1.59 -3.99
CA VAL A 39 7.77 -1.70 -4.68
C VAL A 39 8.73 -0.70 -4.07
N ALA A 40 9.85 -1.15 -3.50
CA ALA A 40 10.84 -0.25 -2.92
C ALA A 40 12.24 -0.86 -2.91
N ARG A 41 13.27 -0.02 -2.89
CA ARG A 41 14.68 -0.41 -2.69
C ARG A 41 14.93 -1.16 -1.37
N GLY A 42 14.01 -1.00 -0.41
CA GLY A 42 14.03 -1.65 0.90
C GLY A 42 15.12 -1.11 1.84
N THR A 43 15.43 0.17 1.69
CA THR A 43 16.28 0.97 2.58
C THR A 43 15.49 1.63 3.72
N GLY A 44 14.17 1.75 3.59
CA GLY A 44 13.27 2.41 4.56
C GLY A 44 12.58 1.46 5.55
N GLY A 45 13.07 0.23 5.72
CA GLY A 45 12.39 -0.81 6.49
C GLY A 45 11.46 -1.69 5.64
N GLY A 46 10.61 -2.47 6.30
CA GLY A 46 9.63 -3.35 5.67
C GLY A 46 8.35 -2.61 5.22
N PRO A 47 7.50 -3.25 4.39
CA PRO A 47 6.19 -2.70 4.08
C PRO A 47 5.28 -2.74 5.32
N PRO A 48 4.14 -2.03 5.32
CA PRO A 48 3.09 -2.24 6.31
C PRO A 48 2.66 -3.71 6.38
N ALA A 49 2.22 -4.15 7.56
CA ALA A 49 1.68 -5.49 7.73
C ALA A 49 0.51 -5.74 6.77
N GLY A 50 0.49 -6.90 6.12
CA GLY A 50 -0.50 -7.26 5.10
C GLY A 50 -0.19 -6.77 3.68
N ALA A 51 0.80 -5.90 3.49
CA ALA A 51 1.29 -5.53 2.16
C ALA A 51 2.47 -6.42 1.73
N ARG A 52 2.49 -6.83 0.46
CA ARG A 52 3.60 -7.58 -0.14
C ARG A 52 4.72 -6.62 -0.55
N LEU A 53 5.97 -6.92 -0.19
CA LEU A 53 7.13 -6.18 -0.70
C LEU A 53 7.68 -6.82 -1.97
N VAL A 54 7.94 -6.00 -2.98
CA VAL A 54 8.82 -6.30 -4.10
C VAL A 54 10.02 -5.36 -4.00
N ARG A 55 11.23 -5.93 -3.90
CA ARG A 55 12.45 -5.14 -3.98
C ARG A 55 12.82 -4.91 -5.45
N ALA A 56 13.05 -3.66 -5.82
CA ALA A 56 13.50 -3.23 -7.14
C ALA A 56 14.26 -1.89 -7.01
N ASP A 57 15.15 -1.60 -7.95
CA ASP A 57 15.92 -0.35 -8.08
C ASP A 57 15.80 0.27 -9.48
#